data_AF-A0A2V1AUW4-F1
#
_entry.id   AF-A0A2V1AUW4-F1
#
_cell.length_a   1.000
_cell.length_b   1.000
_cell.length_c   1.000
_cell.angle_alpha   90.00
_cell.angle_beta   90.00
_cell.angle_gamma   90.00
#
_symmetry.space_group_name_H-M   'P 1'
#
loop_
_entity.id
_entity.type
_entity.pdbx_description
1 polymer ?
#
loop_
_entity_poly.entity_id
_entity_poly.type
_entity_poly.pdbx_seq_one_letter_code
_entity_poly.pdbx_strand_id
1 'polypeptide(L)'
;MKIQGVALLALAALTSANQQYCKCVCSGNSVVGKIDKCGLCNSSWCLEQNDKLCQESDEGEENILITCFQIESSKEKFIIVAFVFSVLGLLLVSYWKQVMRERNRR
;
A
#
# COMPACT_ATOMS: atom_id res chain seq x y z
N MET A 1 10.28 29.69 10.53
CA MET A 1 9.06 29.17 9.86
C MET A 1 9.26 28.70 8.42
N LYS A 2 10.19 29.24 7.60
CA LYS A 2 10.38 28.79 6.19
C LYS A 2 10.85 27.33 6.03
N ILE A 3 11.59 26.79 7.00
CA ILE A 3 12.18 25.44 6.92
C ILE A 3 11.16 24.32 7.23
N GLN A 4 10.10 24.60 8.03
CA GLN A 4 9.09 23.59 8.38
C GLN A 4 8.10 23.27 7.25
N GLY A 5 7.83 24.21 6.34
CA GLY A 5 6.90 23.98 5.22
C GLY A 5 7.45 23.02 4.16
N VAL A 6 8.76 23.03 3.94
CA VAL A 6 9.44 22.16 2.95
C VAL A 6 9.48 20.71 3.44
N ALA A 7 9.65 20.49 4.74
CA ALA A 7 9.64 19.15 5.34
C ALA A 7 8.27 18.45 5.16
N LEU A 8 7.17 19.20 5.29
CA LEU A 8 5.80 18.67 5.10
C LEU A 8 5.50 18.27 3.64
N LEU A 9 6.04 19.01 2.67
CA LEU A 9 5.91 18.68 1.25
C LEU A 9 6.75 17.45 0.85
N ALA A 10 7.93 17.28 1.44
CA ALA A 10 8.79 16.12 1.16
C ALA A 10 8.21 14.80 1.70
N LEU A 11 7.49 14.83 2.82
CA LEU A 11 6.85 13.64 3.42
C LEU A 11 5.69 13.09 2.59
N ALA A 12 4.99 13.94 1.81
CA ALA A 12 3.86 13.50 0.98
C ALA A 12 4.29 12.55 -0.18
N ALA A 13 5.53 12.68 -0.66
CA ALA A 13 6.04 11.91 -1.80
C ALA A 13 6.32 10.42 -1.49
N LEU A 14 6.43 10.02 -0.21
CA LEU A 14 6.77 8.65 0.18
C LEU A 14 5.56 7.71 0.25
N THR A 15 4.34 8.19 -0.05
CA THR A 15 3.09 7.44 0.20
C THR A 15 2.63 6.55 -0.96
N SER A 16 3.47 6.28 -1.96
CA SER A 16 3.09 5.43 -3.10
C SER A 16 4.05 4.25 -3.28
N ALA A 17 3.84 3.21 -2.49
CA ALA A 17 4.40 1.90 -2.77
C ALA A 17 3.24 0.90 -2.80
N ASN A 18 2.63 0.73 -3.99
CA ASN A 18 1.65 -0.34 -4.23
C ASN A 18 2.37 -1.69 -4.11
N GLN A 19 2.45 -2.23 -2.89
CA GLN A 19 3.03 -3.54 -2.64
C GLN A 19 1.93 -4.60 -2.78
N GLN A 20 2.10 -5.49 -3.76
CA GLN A 20 1.22 -6.64 -3.97
C GLN A 20 1.91 -7.90 -3.44
N TYR A 21 1.12 -8.80 -2.86
CA TYR A 21 1.59 -10.05 -2.30
C TYR A 21 0.80 -11.20 -2.90
N CYS A 22 1.49 -12.28 -3.22
CA CYS A 22 0.89 -13.53 -3.68
C CYS A 22 0.92 -14.52 -2.52
N LYS A 23 -0.24 -15.09 -2.19
CA LYS A 23 -0.38 -16.17 -1.20
C LYS A 23 -0.78 -17.44 -1.93
N CYS A 24 -0.07 -18.52 -1.66
CA CYS A 24 -0.40 -19.86 -2.13
C CYS A 24 -0.69 -20.75 -0.92
N VAL A 25 -1.77 -21.52 -0.96
CA VAL A 25 -2.14 -22.47 0.10
C VAL A 25 -2.36 -23.85 -0.51
N CYS A 26 -1.76 -24.87 0.10
CA CYS A 26 -1.88 -26.25 -0.33
C CYS A 26 -1.80 -27.20 0.87
N SER A 27 -2.83 -28.01 1.10
CA SER A 27 -2.87 -29.08 2.12
C SER A 27 -2.27 -28.70 3.50
N GLY A 28 -2.57 -27.49 3.99
CA GLY A 28 -2.10 -26.98 5.29
C GLY A 28 -0.80 -26.17 5.26
N ASN A 29 -0.04 -26.19 4.16
CA ASN A 29 1.13 -25.34 3.95
C ASN A 29 0.74 -24.02 3.27
N SER A 30 1.45 -22.94 3.61
CA SER A 30 1.25 -21.63 2.98
C SER A 30 2.56 -20.89 2.76
N VAL A 31 2.65 -20.20 1.62
CA VAL A 31 3.72 -19.26 1.31
C VAL A 31 3.15 -17.92 0.94
N VAL A 32 3.87 -16.86 1.29
CA VAL A 32 3.54 -15.48 0.93
C VAL A 32 4.81 -14.81 0.42
N GLY A 33 4.75 -14.20 -0.76
CA GLY A 33 5.85 -13.44 -1.31
C GLY A 33 5.38 -12.20 -2.05
N LYS A 34 6.30 -11.26 -2.22
CA LYS A 34 6.04 -9.98 -2.88
C LYS A 34 6.07 -10.16 -4.40
N ILE A 35 5.11 -9.56 -5.08
CA ILE A 35 5.00 -9.57 -6.54
C ILE A 35 4.69 -8.16 -7.06
N ASP A 36 5.07 -7.88 -8.29
CA ASP A 36 4.82 -6.56 -8.91
C ASP A 36 3.41 -6.46 -9.51
N LYS A 37 2.84 -7.58 -9.97
CA LYS A 37 1.52 -7.66 -10.61
C LYS A 37 0.82 -8.95 -10.23
N CYS A 38 -0.46 -8.90 -9.85
CA CYS A 38 -1.27 -10.09 -9.57
C CYS A 38 -1.32 -11.09 -10.73
N GLY A 39 -1.13 -10.66 -11.99
CA GLY A 39 -1.05 -11.57 -13.13
C GLY A 39 0.18 -12.49 -13.12
N LEU A 40 1.18 -12.20 -12.28
CA LEU A 40 2.35 -13.06 -12.04
C LEU A 40 2.10 -14.11 -10.94
N CYS A 41 1.00 -13.99 -10.19
CA CYS A 41 0.61 -14.93 -9.14
C CYS A 41 -0.08 -16.14 -9.81
N ASN A 42 0.69 -17.19 -10.10
CA ASN A 42 0.20 -18.43 -10.71
C ASN A 42 0.84 -19.65 -10.04
N SER A 43 0.39 -20.85 -10.42
CA SER A 43 0.90 -22.09 -9.82
C SER A 43 2.41 -22.28 -10.02
N SER A 44 2.96 -21.85 -11.17
CA SER A 44 4.42 -21.91 -11.39
C SER A 44 5.21 -21.00 -10.45
N TRP A 45 4.72 -19.81 -10.13
CA TRP A 45 5.37 -18.93 -9.15
C TRP A 45 5.32 -19.52 -7.74
N CYS A 46 4.20 -20.15 -7.37
CA CYS A 46 4.07 -20.85 -6.09
C CYS A 46 5.10 -21.99 -5.95
N LEU A 47 5.28 -22.79 -7.01
CA LEU A 47 6.23 -23.90 -7.04
C LEU A 47 7.69 -23.41 -7.08
N GLU A 48 7.97 -22.31 -7.77
CA GLU A 48 9.30 -21.68 -7.77
C GLU A 48 9.70 -21.21 -6.37
N GLN A 49 8.73 -20.69 -5.60
CA GLN A 49 8.99 -20.24 -4.24
C GLN A 49 9.21 -21.41 -3.27
N ASN A 50 8.51 -22.55 -3.47
CA ASN A 50 8.69 -23.73 -2.66
C ASN A 50 8.15 -25.00 -3.37
N ASP A 51 9.06 -25.74 -3.99
CA ASP A 51 8.78 -26.94 -4.81
C ASP A 51 8.01 -28.05 -4.05
N LYS A 52 8.12 -28.07 -2.72
CA LYS A 52 7.49 -29.09 -1.85
C LYS A 52 6.10 -28.72 -1.33
N LEU A 53 5.51 -27.62 -1.76
CA LEU A 53 4.23 -27.14 -1.20
C LEU A 53 3.07 -28.14 -1.30
N CYS A 54 3.05 -28.96 -2.35
CA CYS A 54 1.97 -29.91 -2.64
C CYS A 54 2.46 -31.35 -2.83
N GLN A 55 3.73 -31.64 -2.55
CA GLN A 55 4.35 -32.93 -2.88
C GLN A 55 3.82 -34.10 -2.02
N GLU A 56 3.08 -33.82 -0.95
CA GLU A 56 2.53 -34.84 -0.03
C GLU A 56 1.03 -35.14 -0.22
N SER A 57 0.38 -34.57 -1.25
CA SER A 57 -1.05 -34.83 -1.49
C SER A 57 -1.22 -35.95 -2.51
N ASP A 58 -1.12 -37.19 -2.04
CA ASP A 58 -1.86 -38.30 -2.62
C ASP A 58 -3.37 -37.95 -2.52
N GLU A 59 -4.13 -38.23 -3.58
CA GLU A 59 -5.57 -38.00 -3.74
C GLU A 59 -6.00 -36.66 -4.39
N GLY A 60 -6.09 -36.72 -5.73
CA GLY A 60 -7.22 -36.18 -6.50
C GLY A 60 -7.60 -34.72 -6.28
N GLU A 61 -7.15 -33.88 -7.22
CA GLU A 61 -7.39 -32.44 -7.33
C GLU A 61 -6.36 -31.57 -6.58
N GLU A 62 -5.34 -31.18 -7.35
CA GLU A 62 -4.28 -30.24 -7.03
C GLU A 62 -4.84 -28.82 -6.85
N ASN A 63 -5.70 -28.63 -5.84
CA ASN A 63 -6.39 -27.37 -5.61
C ASN A 63 -5.46 -26.40 -4.87
N ILE A 64 -4.40 -25.94 -5.56
CA ILE A 64 -3.55 -24.83 -5.11
C ILE A 64 -4.44 -23.58 -5.05
N LEU A 65 -4.76 -23.14 -3.85
CA LEU A 65 -5.52 -21.92 -3.66
C LEU A 65 -4.57 -20.73 -3.80
N ILE A 66 -4.66 -20.05 -4.93
CA ILE A 66 -3.88 -18.86 -5.24
C ILE A 66 -4.72 -17.64 -4.91
N THR A 67 -4.20 -16.75 -4.07
CA THR A 67 -4.86 -15.49 -3.74
C THR A 67 -3.85 -14.35 -3.81
N CYS A 68 -4.13 -13.36 -4.65
CA CYS A 68 -3.36 -12.11 -4.66
C CYS A 68 -3.95 -11.13 -3.65
N PHE A 69 -3.11 -10.63 -2.74
CA PHE A 69 -3.45 -9.59 -1.79
C PHE A 69 -2.80 -8.28 -2.20
N GLN A 70 -3.60 -7.25 -2.44
CA GLN A 70 -3.11 -5.88 -2.49
C GLN A 70 -3.22 -5.33 -1.07
N ILE A 71 -2.09 -5.20 -0.37
CA ILE A 71 -2.07 -4.68 1.01
C ILE A 71 -2.46 -3.20 1.05
N GLU A 72 -2.31 -2.47 -0.05
CA GLU A 72 -2.95 -1.18 -0.23
C GLU A 72 -4.39 -1.36 -0.72
N SER A 73 -5.35 -1.52 0.20
CA SER A 73 -6.75 -1.28 -0.14
C SER A 73 -6.91 0.20 -0.50
N SER A 74 -7.45 0.51 -1.68
CA SER A 74 -7.73 1.89 -2.09
C SER A 74 -8.59 2.64 -1.07
N LYS A 75 -9.38 1.92 -0.27
CA LYS A 75 -10.21 2.47 0.81
C LYS A 75 -9.32 3.04 1.93
N GLU A 76 -8.31 2.31 2.38
CA GLU A 76 -7.39 2.76 3.44
C GLU A 76 -6.50 3.92 2.94
N LYS A 77 -6.00 3.81 1.71
CA LYS A 77 -5.23 4.89 1.06
C LYS A 77 -6.05 6.18 0.98
N PHE A 78 -7.31 6.09 0.54
CA PHE A 78 -8.19 7.25 0.42
C PHE A 78 -8.43 7.95 1.76
N ILE A 79 -8.66 7.19 2.84
CA ILE A 79 -8.90 7.72 4.18
C ILE A 79 -7.67 8.51 4.68
N ILE A 80 -6.47 7.95 4.53
CA ILE A 80 -5.23 8.60 4.96
C ILE A 80 -5.00 9.88 4.15
N VAL A 81 -5.17 9.81 2.83
CA VAL A 81 -5.00 10.96 1.92
C VAL A 81 -5.98 12.07 2.28
N ALA A 82 -7.26 11.75 2.47
CA ALA A 82 -8.28 12.72 2.85
C ALA A 82 -7.96 13.40 4.19
N PHE A 83 -7.50 12.64 5.19
CA PHE A 83 -7.09 13.19 6.49
C PHE A 83 -5.90 14.15 6.36
N VAL A 84 -4.85 13.75 5.64
CA VAL A 84 -3.67 14.60 5.41
C VAL A 84 -4.06 15.90 4.69
N PHE A 85 -4.84 15.81 3.62
CA PHE A 85 -5.31 17.01 2.90
C PHE A 85 -6.19 17.92 3.78
N SER A 86 -7.00 17.35 4.68
CA SER A 86 -7.80 18.13 5.63
C SER A 86 -6.91 18.95 6.58
N VAL A 87 -5.90 18.32 7.17
CA VAL A 87 -4.95 19.00 8.08
C VAL A 87 -4.13 20.06 7.34
N LEU A 88 -3.64 19.73 6.15
CA LEU A 88 -2.91 20.69 5.30
C LEU A 88 -3.79 21.88 4.92
N GLY A 89 -5.06 21.64 4.58
CA GLY A 89 -6.03 22.68 4.27
C GLY A 89 -6.26 23.63 5.44
N LEU A 90 -6.44 23.09 6.64
CA LEU A 90 -6.61 23.90 7.87
C LEU A 90 -5.37 24.76 8.16
N LEU A 91 -4.17 24.18 8.03
CA LEU A 91 -2.91 24.90 8.21
C LEU A 91 -2.74 26.02 7.19
N LEU A 92 -3.04 25.75 5.91
CA LEU A 92 -2.97 26.75 4.84
C LEU A 92 -3.95 27.89 5.08
N VAL A 93 -5.21 27.60 5.45
CA VAL A 93 -6.20 28.64 5.74
C VAL A 93 -5.77 29.53 6.90
N SER A 94 -5.23 28.94 7.98
CA SER A 94 -4.72 29.71 9.12
C SER A 94 -3.56 30.62 8.72
N TYR A 95 -2.61 30.08 7.96
CA TYR A 95 -1.47 30.84 7.43
C TYR A 95 -1.91 31.99 6.51
N TRP A 96 -2.84 31.72 5.59
CA TRP A 96 -3.37 32.73 4.66
C TRP A 96 -4.12 33.85 5.40
N LYS A 97 -4.93 33.52 6.41
CA LYS A 97 -5.60 34.52 7.26
C LYS A 97 -4.61 35.38 8.04
N GLN A 98 -3.48 34.82 8.46
CA GLN A 98 -2.44 35.59 9.14
C GLN A 98 -1.76 36.55 8.16
N VAL A 99 -1.33 36.07 6.99
CA VAL A 99 -0.68 36.88 5.96
C VAL A 99 -1.61 37.99 5.44
N MET A 100 -2.89 37.68 5.21
CA MET A 100 -3.87 38.69 4.78
C MET A 100 -4.12 39.74 5.85
N ARG A 101 -4.17 39.37 7.14
CA ARG A 101 -4.26 40.36 8.24
C ARG A 101 -3.04 41.26 8.30
N GLU A 102 -1.85 40.70 8.10
CA GLU A 102 -0.60 41.46 8.03
C GLU A 102 -0.61 42.43 6.84
N ARG A 103 -1.08 41.97 5.68
CA ARG A 103 -1.21 42.77 4.46
C ARG A 103 -2.27 43.86 4.55
N ASN A 104 -3.34 43.65 5.31
CA ASN A 104 -4.39 44.64 5.53
C ASN A 104 -4.03 45.66 6.64
N ARG A 105 -3.00 45.37 7.45
CA ARG A 105 -2.44 46.33 8.42
C ARG A 105 -1.38 47.24 7.81
N ARG A 106 -0.87 46.92 6.62
CA ARG A 106 -0.02 47.81 5.81
C ARG A 106 -0.88 48.57 4.82
#